data_AF-A0A947WES5-F1
#
_entry.id   AF-A0A947WES5-F1
#
_cell.length_a   1.000
_cell.length_b   1.000
_cell.length_c   1.000
_cell.angle_alpha   90.00
_cell.angle_beta   90.00
_cell.angle_gamma   90.00
#
_symmetry.space_group_name_H-M   'P 1'
#
loop_
_entity.id
_entity.type
_entity.pdbx_description
1 polymer ?
#
loop_
_entity_poly.entity_id
_entity_poly.type
_entity_poly.pdbx_seq_one_letter_code
_entity_poly.pdbx_strand_id
1 'polypeptide(L)'
;MTNTRWRLVCLVLLASAWGLSELIGGETIRLTVVALLLLAAARALVNRPGSSTAMAAIAVLFKSVNAPPFFCHLMGIALLSVAFDLAATLLWRDDRGAFLRAALTGAISAYLSSFLFATSMVWIFKYKDWAEGGLERIGEYTLYPGSPSA
;
A
#
# COMPACT_ATOMS: atom_id res chain seq x y z
N MET A 1 17.20 -5.65 -26.75
CA MET A 1 16.59 -4.32 -26.44
C MET A 1 15.04 -4.36 -26.36
N THR A 2 14.41 -5.51 -26.09
CA THR A 2 12.94 -5.66 -26.05
C THR A 2 12.32 -5.65 -24.64
N ASN A 3 13.12 -5.59 -23.57
CA ASN A 3 12.66 -5.93 -22.22
C ASN A 3 11.97 -4.78 -21.46
N THR A 4 12.36 -3.52 -21.67
CA THR A 4 11.83 -2.38 -20.88
C THR A 4 10.38 -2.05 -21.21
N ARG A 5 10.01 -2.06 -22.49
CA ARG A 5 8.64 -1.75 -22.93
C ARG A 5 7.63 -2.75 -22.37
N TRP A 6 7.98 -4.05 -22.40
CA TRP A 6 7.14 -5.09 -21.84
C TRP A 6 6.95 -4.95 -20.32
N ARG A 7 8.03 -4.66 -19.58
CA ARG A 7 7.94 -4.42 -18.12
C ARG A 7 7.02 -3.26 -17.78
N LEU A 8 7.07 -2.16 -18.55
CA LEU A 8 6.17 -1.02 -18.37
C LEU A 8 4.71 -1.42 -18.63
N VAL A 9 4.44 -2.19 -19.68
CA VAL A 9 3.09 -2.71 -19.95
C VAL A 9 2.60 -3.57 -18.79
N CYS A 10 3.42 -4.48 -18.27
CA CYS A 10 3.06 -5.28 -17.09
C CYS A 10 2.78 -4.42 -15.86
N LEU A 11 3.58 -3.37 -15.61
CA LEU A 11 3.32 -2.45 -14.49
C LEU A 11 1.97 -1.75 -14.63
N VAL A 12 1.62 -1.29 -15.82
CA VAL A 12 0.31 -0.67 -16.07
C VAL A 12 -0.82 -1.68 -15.86
N LEU A 13 -0.66 -2.92 -16.33
CA LEU A 13 -1.67 -3.97 -16.12
C LEU A 13 -1.86 -4.30 -14.63
N LEU A 14 -0.77 -4.40 -13.86
CA LEU A 14 -0.84 -4.62 -12.41
C LEU A 14 -1.50 -3.44 -11.68
N ALA A 15 -1.18 -2.20 -12.08
CA ALA A 15 -1.80 -1.00 -11.53
C ALA A 15 -3.31 -0.97 -11.81
N SER A 16 -3.73 -1.30 -13.04
CA SER A 16 -5.15 -1.41 -13.40
C SER A 16 -5.85 -2.53 -12.63
N ALA A 17 -5.19 -3.67 -12.40
CA ALA A 17 -5.74 -4.76 -11.60
C ALA A 17 -5.98 -4.33 -10.14
N TRP A 18 -5.06 -3.57 -9.55
CA TRP A 18 -5.26 -2.98 -8.22
C TRP A 18 -6.41 -1.97 -8.22
N GLY A 19 -6.43 -1.06 -9.19
CA GLY A 19 -7.52 -0.10 -9.34
C GLY A 19 -8.89 -0.78 -9.46
N LEU A 20 -8.97 -1.90 -10.18
CA LEU A 20 -10.19 -2.69 -10.33
C LEU A 20 -10.58 -3.41 -9.03
N SER A 21 -9.62 -4.00 -8.29
CA SER A 21 -9.94 -4.65 -7.01
C SER A 21 -10.52 -3.64 -6.00
N GLU A 22 -10.05 -2.40 -6.06
CA GLU A 22 -10.53 -1.28 -5.28
C GLU A 22 -11.94 -0.77 -5.67
N LEU A 23 -12.41 -1.09 -6.88
CA LEU A 23 -13.76 -0.78 -7.35
C LEU A 23 -14.76 -1.88 -6.98
N ILE A 24 -14.35 -3.14 -7.07
CA ILE A 24 -15.15 -4.30 -6.64
C ILE A 24 -15.40 -4.24 -5.12
N GLY A 25 -14.45 -3.67 -4.38
CA GLY A 25 -14.54 -3.53 -2.93
C GLY A 25 -14.33 -4.85 -2.20
N GLY A 26 -14.39 -4.77 -0.88
CA GLY A 26 -14.20 -5.94 -0.03
C GLY A 26 -13.71 -5.61 1.35
N GLU A 27 -13.48 -6.67 2.12
CA GLU A 27 -12.86 -6.57 3.43
C GLU A 27 -11.45 -5.97 3.31
N THR A 28 -11.12 -5.05 4.21
CA THR A 28 -9.85 -4.32 4.25
C THR A 28 -8.64 -5.25 4.20
N ILE A 29 -8.72 -6.40 4.87
CA ILE A 29 -7.67 -7.42 4.88
C ILE A 29 -7.44 -7.98 3.48
N ARG A 30 -8.51 -8.38 2.78
CA ARG A 30 -8.43 -8.93 1.42
C ARG A 30 -7.83 -7.93 0.44
N LEU A 31 -8.26 -6.66 0.51
CA LEU A 31 -7.72 -5.59 -0.33
C LEU A 31 -6.23 -5.35 -0.05
N THR A 32 -5.83 -5.35 1.23
CA THR A 32 -4.43 -5.16 1.62
C THR A 32 -3.54 -6.32 1.14
N VAL A 33 -4.00 -7.57 1.26
CA VAL A 33 -3.26 -8.74 0.76
C VAL A 33 -3.08 -8.68 -0.75
N VAL A 34 -4.15 -8.36 -1.50
CA VAL A 34 -4.08 -8.20 -2.96
C VAL A 34 -3.12 -7.08 -3.34
N ALA A 35 -3.21 -5.92 -2.67
CA ALA A 35 -2.32 -4.79 -2.88
C ALA A 35 -0.84 -5.17 -2.67
N LEU A 36 -0.52 -5.84 -1.56
CA LEU A 36 0.85 -6.28 -1.25
C LEU A 36 1.38 -7.29 -2.27
N LEU A 37 0.55 -8.21 -2.76
CA LEU A 37 0.94 -9.15 -3.81
C LEU A 37 1.24 -8.41 -5.13
N LEU A 38 0.42 -7.44 -5.52
CA LEU A 38 0.64 -6.64 -6.73
C LEU A 38 1.90 -5.77 -6.60
N LEU A 39 2.14 -5.16 -5.44
CA LEU A 39 3.35 -4.38 -5.15
C LEU A 39 4.61 -5.25 -5.20
N ALA A 40 4.55 -6.47 -4.66
CA ALA A 40 5.64 -7.43 -4.74
C ALA A 40 5.91 -7.88 -6.18
N ALA A 41 4.86 -8.16 -6.95
CA ALA A 41 4.99 -8.51 -8.38
C ALA A 41 5.62 -7.36 -9.19
N ALA A 42 5.19 -6.11 -8.94
CA ALA A 42 5.78 -4.93 -9.56
C ALA A 42 7.26 -4.78 -9.24
N ARG A 43 7.64 -4.99 -7.96
CA ARG A 43 9.05 -4.93 -7.54
C ARG A 43 9.88 -6.06 -8.13
N ALA A 44 9.31 -7.26 -8.28
CA ALA A 44 9.98 -8.37 -8.95
C ALA A 44 10.19 -8.12 -10.45
N LEU A 45 9.24 -7.48 -11.12
CA LEU A 45 9.35 -7.09 -12.54
C LEU A 45 10.37 -5.96 -12.76
N VAL A 46 10.36 -4.96 -11.89
CA VAL A 46 11.23 -3.79 -11.94
C VAL A 46 11.82 -3.56 -10.56
N ASN A 47 12.96 -4.21 -10.28
CA ASN A 47 13.65 -4.05 -9.00
C ASN A 47 14.42 -2.73 -8.92
N ARG A 48 13.68 -1.62 -8.83
CA ARG A 48 14.21 -0.25 -8.69
C ARG A 48 13.44 0.46 -7.58
N PRO A 49 14.11 1.25 -6.72
CA PRO A 49 13.42 2.12 -5.77
C PRO A 49 12.43 3.02 -6.52
N GLY A 50 11.22 3.14 -5.97
CA GLY A 50 10.08 3.87 -6.51
C GLY A 50 9.18 3.07 -7.45
N SER A 51 9.53 1.85 -7.86
CA SER A 51 8.70 1.06 -8.80
C SER A 51 7.30 0.78 -8.28
N SER A 52 7.20 0.44 -6.99
CA SER A 52 5.95 0.04 -6.35
C SER A 52 5.08 1.27 -6.08
N THR A 53 5.69 2.38 -5.69
CA THR A 53 5.02 3.69 -5.54
C THR A 53 4.52 4.23 -6.88
N ALA A 54 5.30 4.11 -7.96
CA ALA A 54 4.88 4.52 -9.30
C ALA A 54 3.66 3.72 -9.79
N MET A 55 3.64 2.40 -9.54
CA MET A 55 2.47 1.57 -9.82
C MET A 55 1.23 2.04 -9.04
N ALA A 56 1.39 2.36 -7.75
CA ALA A 56 0.30 2.86 -6.92
C ALA A 56 -0.25 4.20 -7.40
N ALA A 57 0.61 5.12 -7.87
CA ALA A 57 0.17 6.38 -8.46
C ALA A 57 -0.73 6.16 -9.69
N ILE A 58 -0.38 5.18 -10.54
CA ILE A 58 -1.23 4.79 -11.68
C ILE A 58 -2.56 4.20 -11.20
N ALA A 59 -2.54 3.34 -10.17
CA ALA A 59 -3.76 2.77 -9.59
C ALA A 59 -4.68 3.84 -8.98
N VAL A 60 -4.12 4.84 -8.30
CA VAL A 60 -4.86 6.01 -7.77
C VAL A 60 -5.50 6.82 -8.89
N LEU A 61 -4.77 7.09 -9.97
CA LEU A 61 -5.31 7.78 -11.15
C LEU A 61 -6.45 6.97 -11.77
N PHE A 62 -6.26 5.66 -11.94
CA PHE A 62 -7.30 4.76 -12.45
C PHE A 62 -8.56 4.81 -11.59
N LYS A 63 -8.43 4.69 -10.26
CA LYS A 63 -9.57 4.78 -9.33
C LYS A 63 -10.25 6.15 -9.41
N SER A 64 -9.48 7.24 -9.44
CA SER A 64 -10.01 8.61 -9.45
C SER A 64 -10.79 8.94 -10.74
N VAL A 65 -10.45 8.30 -11.87
CA VAL A 65 -11.18 8.46 -13.14
C VAL A 65 -12.46 7.63 -13.16
N ASN A 66 -12.50 6.48 -12.46
CA ASN A 66 -13.60 5.53 -12.53
C ASN A 66 -14.58 5.59 -11.35
N ALA A 67 -14.21 6.19 -10.21
CA ALA A 67 -15.06 6.33 -9.04
C ALA A 67 -14.74 7.61 -8.25
N PRO A 68 -15.70 8.12 -7.44
CA PRO A 68 -15.46 9.28 -6.58
C PRO A 68 -14.24 9.06 -5.67
N PRO A 69 -13.27 9.99 -5.66
CA PRO A 69 -12.07 9.84 -4.84
C PRO A 69 -12.39 10.07 -3.37
N PHE A 70 -12.53 9.00 -2.60
CA PHE A 70 -12.47 9.09 -1.15
C PHE A 70 -11.00 9.27 -0.73
N PHE A 71 -10.65 10.46 -0.24
CA PHE A 71 -9.28 10.83 0.11
C PHE A 71 -8.63 9.87 1.10
N CYS A 72 -9.39 9.29 2.04
CA CYS A 72 -8.89 8.28 2.98
C CYS A 72 -8.37 7.02 2.27
N HIS A 73 -9.09 6.52 1.25
CA HIS A 73 -8.65 5.37 0.47
C HIS A 73 -7.41 5.69 -0.36
N LEU A 74 -7.37 6.87 -0.99
CA LEU A 74 -6.20 7.29 -1.77
C LEU A 74 -4.95 7.42 -0.90
N MET A 75 -5.11 7.96 0.31
CA MET A 75 -4.04 8.05 1.28
C MET A 75 -3.57 6.67 1.75
N GLY A 76 -4.49 5.74 1.99
CA GLY A 76 -4.15 4.35 2.32
C GLY A 76 -3.29 3.69 1.23
N ILE A 77 -3.71 3.80 -0.04
CA ILE A 77 -2.95 3.30 -1.19
C ILE A 77 -1.55 3.93 -1.26
N ALA A 78 -1.48 5.26 -1.10
CA ALA A 78 -0.22 5.99 -1.15
C ALA A 78 0.73 5.55 -0.02
N LEU A 79 0.27 5.56 1.23
CA LEU A 79 1.09 5.20 2.39
C LEU A 79 1.53 3.74 2.36
N LEU A 80 0.65 2.81 1.98
CA LEU A 80 0.99 1.39 1.83
C LEU A 80 2.08 1.19 0.77
N SER A 81 1.95 1.83 -0.38
CA SER A 81 2.92 1.67 -1.46
C SER A 81 4.28 2.30 -1.16
N VAL A 82 4.32 3.44 -0.46
CA VAL A 82 5.56 4.09 -0.01
C VAL A 82 6.23 3.25 1.07
N ALA A 83 5.47 2.78 2.06
CA ALA A 83 5.98 1.90 3.10
C ALA A 83 6.56 0.61 2.50
N PHE A 84 5.86 0.02 1.51
CA PHE A 84 6.34 -1.14 0.77
C PHE A 84 7.61 -0.88 0.00
N ASP A 85 7.68 0.21 -0.76
CA ASP A 85 8.86 0.48 -1.57
C ASP A 85 10.10 0.75 -0.69
N LEU A 86 9.91 1.43 0.45
CA LEU A 86 10.95 1.62 1.45
C LEU A 86 11.41 0.28 2.05
N ALA A 87 10.46 -0.53 2.54
CA ALA A 87 10.77 -1.84 3.13
C ALA A 87 11.44 -2.78 2.13
N ALA A 88 10.98 -2.82 0.88
CA ALA A 88 11.58 -3.63 -0.18
C ALA A 88 13.00 -3.13 -0.52
N THR A 89 13.21 -1.82 -0.60
CA THR A 89 14.53 -1.23 -0.89
C THR A 89 15.55 -1.53 0.21
N LEU A 90 15.11 -1.65 1.46
CA LEU A 90 15.96 -2.03 2.59
C LEU A 90 16.23 -3.54 2.64
N LEU A 91 15.20 -4.38 2.43
CA LEU A 91 15.29 -5.83 2.65
C LEU A 91 15.75 -6.63 1.42
N TRP A 92 15.50 -6.18 0.19
CA TRP A 92 15.72 -6.97 -1.03
C TRP A 92 17.13 -6.80 -1.64
N ARG A 93 18.15 -6.53 -0.80
CA ARG A 93 19.54 -6.29 -1.26
C ARG A 93 20.34 -7.55 -1.62
N ASP A 94 19.86 -8.74 -1.25
CA ASP A 94 20.54 -10.03 -1.45
C ASP A 94 19.52 -11.11 -1.89
N ASP A 95 19.99 -12.14 -2.60
CA ASP A 95 19.13 -13.22 -3.13
C ASP A 95 18.78 -14.33 -2.11
N ARG A 96 19.44 -14.36 -0.94
CA ARG A 96 19.20 -15.40 0.07
C ARG A 96 17.93 -15.11 0.87
N GLY A 97 16.99 -16.06 0.88
CA GLY A 97 15.76 -16.00 1.71
C GLY A 97 14.64 -15.13 1.14
N ALA A 98 14.45 -15.13 -0.19
CA ALA A 98 13.49 -14.29 -0.90
C ALA A 98 12.05 -14.34 -0.32
N PHE A 99 11.55 -15.52 0.04
CA PHE A 99 10.21 -15.66 0.61
C PHE A 99 10.07 -14.98 1.98
N LEU A 100 11.02 -15.22 2.89
CA LEU A 100 11.01 -14.61 4.23
C LEU A 100 11.10 -13.09 4.13
N ARG A 101 11.93 -12.58 3.22
CA ARG A 101 12.05 -11.13 2.98
C ARG A 101 10.79 -10.55 2.40
N ALA A 102 10.14 -11.21 1.44
CA ALA A 102 8.85 -10.77 0.90
C ALA A 102 7.77 -10.72 2.01
N ALA A 103 7.71 -11.74 2.87
CA ALA A 103 6.80 -11.78 4.02
C ALA A 103 7.10 -10.64 5.02
N LEU A 104 8.36 -10.43 5.38
CA LEU A 104 8.78 -9.34 6.27
C LEU A 104 8.50 -7.97 5.65
N THR A 105 8.79 -7.79 4.35
CA THR A 105 8.43 -6.58 3.62
C THR A 105 6.94 -6.33 3.71
N GLY A 106 6.10 -7.33 3.41
CA GLY A 106 4.64 -7.21 3.54
C GLY A 106 4.19 -6.81 4.94
N ALA A 107 4.69 -7.51 5.97
CA ALA A 107 4.35 -7.22 7.37
C ALA A 107 4.77 -5.81 7.79
N ILE A 108 6.03 -5.42 7.56
CA ILE A 108 6.55 -4.09 7.88
C ILE A 108 5.72 -3.02 7.17
N SER A 109 5.40 -3.24 5.90
CA SER A 109 4.62 -2.27 5.10
C SER A 109 3.21 -2.09 5.64
N ALA A 110 2.53 -3.18 5.99
CA ALA A 110 1.20 -3.12 6.57
C ALA A 110 1.21 -2.34 7.89
N TYR A 111 2.07 -2.71 8.84
CA TYR A 111 2.15 -2.01 10.13
C TYR A 111 2.58 -0.55 9.98
N LEU A 112 3.61 -0.27 9.18
CA LEU A 112 4.12 1.08 9.00
C LEU A 112 3.07 1.97 8.31
N SER A 113 2.37 1.47 7.30
CA SER A 113 1.32 2.23 6.62
C SER A 113 0.12 2.47 7.52
N SER A 114 -0.33 1.48 8.31
CA SER A 114 -1.39 1.66 9.30
C SER A 114 -1.01 2.69 10.35
N PHE A 115 0.22 2.63 10.87
CA PHE A 115 0.72 3.60 11.85
C PHE A 115 0.77 5.03 11.27
N LEU A 116 1.30 5.19 10.06
CA LEU A 116 1.37 6.48 9.38
C LEU A 116 -0.03 7.03 9.08
N PHE A 117 -0.96 6.17 8.65
CA PHE A 117 -2.33 6.54 8.38
C PHE A 117 -3.00 7.04 9.66
N ALA A 118 -2.99 6.26 10.74
CA ALA A 118 -3.56 6.66 12.02
C ALA A 118 -2.94 7.96 12.55
N THR A 119 -1.61 8.08 12.50
CA THR A 119 -0.90 9.30 12.92
C THR A 119 -1.34 10.52 12.10
N SER A 120 -1.52 10.35 10.79
CA SER A 120 -2.00 11.42 9.92
C SER A 120 -3.44 11.85 10.27
N MET A 121 -4.31 10.89 10.60
CA MET A 121 -5.70 11.19 10.97
C MET A 121 -5.79 11.95 12.30
N VAL A 122 -4.94 11.61 13.27
CA VAL A 122 -4.91 12.27 14.59
C VAL A 122 -4.28 13.66 14.50
N TRP A 123 -3.11 13.79 13.88
CA TRP A 123 -2.27 15.00 14.03
C TRP A 123 -2.34 15.95 12.84
N ILE A 124 -2.54 15.42 11.62
CA ILE A 124 -2.54 16.23 10.38
C ILE A 124 -3.97 16.64 10.05
N PHE A 125 -4.87 15.68 9.85
CA PHE A 125 -6.25 15.96 9.45
C PHE A 125 -7.16 16.29 10.63
N LYS A 126 -6.79 15.85 11.84
CA LYS A 126 -7.53 16.10 13.09
C LYS A 126 -9.01 15.76 12.97
N TYR A 127 -9.29 14.58 12.42
CA TYR A 127 -10.67 14.09 12.34
C TYR A 127 -11.21 13.92 13.76
N LYS A 128 -12.41 14.43 14.06
CA LYS A 128 -12.91 14.56 15.44
C LYS A 128 -12.76 13.26 16.26
N ASP A 129 -13.25 12.14 15.72
CA ASP A 129 -13.21 10.83 16.39
C ASP A 129 -11.82 10.20 16.51
N TRP A 130 -10.84 10.72 15.76
CA TRP A 130 -9.44 10.31 15.79
C TRP A 130 -8.63 11.19 16.75
N ALA A 131 -8.82 12.50 16.65
CA ALA A 131 -8.13 13.49 17.47
C ALA A 131 -8.46 13.34 18.95
N GLU A 132 -9.71 13.03 19.30
CA GLU A 132 -10.14 12.78 20.69
C GLU A 132 -9.47 11.55 21.32
N GLY A 133 -9.19 10.50 20.52
CA GLY A 133 -8.52 9.28 21.00
C GLY A 133 -6.99 9.34 21.02
N GLY A 134 -6.37 10.34 20.39
CA GLY A 134 -4.93 10.59 20.46
C GLY A 134 -4.05 9.37 20.15
N LEU A 135 -3.09 9.08 21.04
CA LEU A 135 -2.15 7.96 20.90
C LEU A 135 -2.81 6.58 21.08
N GLU A 136 -3.84 6.49 21.93
CA GLU A 136 -4.58 5.24 22.17
C GLU A 136 -5.21 4.75 20.87
N ARG A 137 -5.84 5.67 20.12
CA ARG A 137 -6.43 5.38 18.80
C ARG A 137 -5.42 4.85 17.78
N ILE A 138 -4.20 5.38 17.81
CA ILE A 138 -3.11 4.93 16.93
C ILE A 138 -2.70 3.50 17.27
N GLY A 139 -2.57 3.20 18.57
CA GLY A 139 -2.27 1.86 19.06
C GLY A 139 -3.36 0.85 18.68
N GLU A 140 -4.62 1.18 18.92
CA GLU A 140 -5.77 0.36 18.56
C GLU A 140 -5.80 0.02 17.07
N TYR A 141 -5.68 1.04 16.20
CA TYR A 141 -5.72 0.85 14.75
C TYR A 141 -4.55 0.00 14.24
N THR A 142 -3.36 0.19 14.80
CA THR A 142 -2.14 -0.43 14.30
C THR A 142 -2.00 -1.88 14.79
N LEU A 143 -2.38 -2.16 16.04
CA LEU A 143 -2.14 -3.45 16.70
C LEU A 143 -3.34 -4.38 16.70
N TYR A 144 -4.56 -3.85 16.57
CA TYR A 144 -5.81 -4.63 16.66
C TYR A 144 -6.66 -4.43 15.39
N PRO A 145 -6.32 -5.16 14.30
CA PRO A 145 -7.12 -5.14 13.08
C PRO A 145 -8.54 -5.64 13.37
N GLY A 146 -9.55 -4.79 13.20
CA GLY A 146 -10.96 -5.10 13.49
C GLY A 146 -11.53 -4.46 14.75
N SER A 147 -10.76 -3.63 15.46
CA SER A 147 -11.32 -2.71 16.46
C SER A 147 -12.32 -1.73 15.83
N PRO A 148 -13.26 -1.12 16.58
CA PRO A 148 -14.20 -0.13 16.05
C PRO A 148 -13.52 1.11 15.44
N SER A 149 -12.23 1.28 15.73
CA SER A 149 -11.33 2.30 15.21
C SER A 149 -10.68 1.92 13.87
N ALA A 150 -10.76 0.64 13.46
CA ALA A 150 -10.15 0.04 12.26
C ALA A 150 -11.00 0.11 10.98
#